data_AF-A0A978U4Q3-F1
#
_entry.id   AF-A0A978U4Q3-F1
#
_cell.length_a   1.000
_cell.length_b   1.000
_cell.length_c   1.000
_cell.angle_alpha   90.00
_cell.angle_beta   90.00
_cell.angle_gamma   90.00
#
_symmetry.space_group_name_H-M   'P 1'
#
loop_
_entity.id
_entity.type
_entity.pdbx_description
1 polymer ?
#
loop_
_entity_poly.entity_id
_entity_poly.type
_entity_poly.pdbx_seq_one_letter_code
_entity_poly.pdbx_strand_id
1 'polypeptide(L)'
;MPPVTSTVVTVIAAFPIDGLLSTQGIMVMLLIAYAGAMWMFLTSAPKVYTMMVSDLELARRFYEGVLDLPAADVPLHYYYNYEQTLGTAGLDPMYLSTGGRSTTHTLNQDGLWYQLKKNTQLHVISGASPGEKNRQRHVCFDHDCLEQVLMRVVSRGAQYKIRRDKPLNFLVKDWDGKVIEMAEISN
;
A
#
# COMPACT_ATOMS: atom_id res chain seq x y z
N MET A 1 -72.86 7.78 -12.73
CA MET A 1 -71.68 7.03 -12.27
C MET A 1 -70.94 6.49 -13.49
N PRO A 2 -69.80 7.06 -13.90
CA PRO A 2 -68.95 6.48 -14.95
C PRO A 2 -67.84 5.59 -14.34
N PRO A 3 -67.38 4.54 -15.04
CA PRO A 3 -66.41 3.57 -14.52
C PRO A 3 -64.97 4.09 -14.60
N VAL A 4 -64.18 3.69 -13.60
CA VAL A 4 -62.75 3.97 -13.45
C VAL A 4 -61.96 3.01 -14.34
N THR A 5 -61.33 3.49 -15.40
CA THR A 5 -60.32 2.72 -16.15
C THR A 5 -58.96 2.88 -15.48
N SER A 6 -58.49 1.81 -14.86
CA SER A 6 -57.18 1.68 -14.22
C SER A 6 -56.12 1.46 -15.29
N THR A 7 -55.34 2.48 -15.62
CA THR A 7 -54.19 2.38 -16.52
C THR A 7 -52.95 2.02 -15.70
N VAL A 8 -52.70 0.72 -15.53
CA VAL A 8 -51.39 0.24 -15.07
C VAL A 8 -50.43 0.44 -16.25
N VAL A 9 -49.63 1.51 -16.19
CA VAL A 9 -48.55 1.76 -17.15
C VAL A 9 -47.45 0.75 -16.85
N THR A 10 -47.37 -0.29 -17.68
CA THR A 10 -46.22 -1.21 -17.75
C THR A 10 -45.01 -0.43 -18.27
N VAL A 11 -44.16 0.08 -17.36
CA VAL A 11 -42.86 0.70 -17.70
C VAL A 11 -41.75 -0.36 -17.74
N ILE A 12 -42.01 -1.48 -18.42
CA ILE A 12 -40.99 -2.51 -18.64
C ILE A 12 -41.12 -2.95 -20.11
N ALA A 13 -40.02 -2.86 -20.84
CA ALA A 13 -39.79 -3.34 -22.22
C ALA A 13 -40.13 -2.36 -23.37
N ALA A 14 -39.25 -1.39 -23.60
CA ALA A 14 -38.99 -0.83 -24.93
C ALA A 14 -37.54 -0.35 -25.04
N PHE A 15 -36.56 -1.22 -24.74
CA PHE A 15 -35.19 -1.01 -25.20
C PHE A 15 -35.09 -1.59 -26.62
N PRO A 16 -34.72 -0.79 -27.64
CA PRO A 16 -34.54 -1.29 -29.00
C PRO A 16 -33.25 -2.12 -29.04
N ILE A 17 -33.39 -3.43 -28.82
CA ILE A 17 -32.33 -4.44 -28.97
C ILE A 17 -31.65 -4.40 -30.35
N ASP A 18 -32.33 -3.87 -31.37
CA ASP A 18 -31.78 -3.68 -32.71
C ASP A 18 -30.66 -2.60 -32.76
N GLY A 19 -30.70 -1.62 -31.85
CA GLY A 19 -29.64 -0.60 -31.72
C GLY A 19 -28.40 -1.09 -30.97
N LEU A 20 -28.55 -2.15 -30.15
CA LEU A 20 -27.49 -2.75 -29.33
C LEU A 20 -26.50 -3.59 -30.16
N LEU A 21 -26.94 -4.20 -31.26
CA LEU A 21 -26.10 -5.01 -32.16
C LEU A 21 -25.63 -4.24 -33.42
N SER A 22 -25.95 -2.96 -33.54
CA SER A 22 -25.45 -2.09 -34.61
C SER A 22 -23.95 -1.78 -34.43
N THR A 23 -23.24 -1.45 -35.51
CA THR A 23 -21.80 -1.07 -35.46
C THR A 23 -21.54 0.07 -34.47
N GLN A 24 -22.44 1.05 -34.41
CA GLN A 24 -22.37 2.16 -33.47
C GLN A 24 -22.71 1.72 -32.03
N GLY A 25 -23.67 0.80 -31.85
CA GLY A 25 -24.00 0.22 -30.55
C GLY A 25 -22.85 -0.59 -29.96
N ILE A 26 -22.20 -1.42 -30.79
CA ILE A 26 -21.00 -2.18 -30.43
C ILE A 26 -19.87 -1.23 -30.06
N MET A 27 -19.64 -0.15 -30.82
CA MET A 27 -18.60 0.84 -30.51
C MET A 27 -18.84 1.48 -29.14
N VAL A 28 -20.07 1.87 -28.81
CA VAL A 28 -20.41 2.45 -27.49
C VAL A 28 -20.24 1.41 -26.37
N MET A 29 -20.69 0.17 -26.59
CA MET A 29 -20.51 -0.93 -25.64
C MET A 29 -19.03 -1.20 -25.33
N LEU A 30 -18.17 -1.20 -26.36
CA LEU A 30 -16.73 -1.39 -26.20
C LEU A 30 -16.10 -0.25 -25.38
N LEU A 31 -16.52 1.01 -25.62
CA LEU A 31 -16.04 2.15 -24.86
C LEU A 31 -16.44 2.08 -23.38
N ILE A 32 -17.69 1.69 -23.09
CA ILE A 32 -18.15 1.49 -21.72
C ILE A 32 -17.40 0.34 -21.05
N ALA A 33 -17.22 -0.79 -21.75
CA ALA A 33 -16.49 -1.94 -21.24
C ALA A 33 -15.03 -1.57 -20.92
N TYR A 34 -14.37 -0.81 -21.80
CA TYR A 34 -13.00 -0.33 -21.58
C TYR A 34 -12.92 0.64 -20.41
N ALA A 35 -13.80 1.63 -20.34
CA ALA A 35 -13.86 2.58 -19.23
C ALA A 35 -14.09 1.86 -17.89
N GLY A 36 -14.99 0.88 -17.87
CA GLY A 36 -15.25 0.04 -16.70
C GLY A 36 -14.03 -0.79 -16.29
N ALA A 37 -13.35 -1.42 -17.25
CA ALA A 37 -12.13 -2.18 -16.99
C ALA A 37 -11.01 -1.28 -16.44
N MET A 38 -10.81 -0.10 -17.02
CA MET A 38 -9.83 0.88 -16.53
C MET A 38 -10.14 1.36 -15.11
N TRP A 39 -11.42 1.64 -14.81
CA TRP A 39 -11.83 2.02 -13.46
C TRP A 39 -11.52 0.92 -12.43
N MET A 40 -11.84 -0.33 -12.75
CA MET A 40 -11.51 -1.47 -11.87
C MET A 40 -10.00 -1.65 -11.70
N PHE A 41 -9.21 -1.44 -12.75
CA PHE A 41 -7.76 -1.52 -12.68
C PHE A 41 -7.16 -0.44 -11.76
N LEU A 42 -7.52 0.82 -11.98
CA LEU A 42 -6.99 1.95 -11.20
C LEU A 42 -7.39 1.88 -9.72
N THR A 43 -8.62 1.44 -9.43
CA THR A 43 -9.10 1.28 -8.05
C THR A 43 -8.46 0.09 -7.32
N SER A 44 -7.96 -0.90 -8.08
CA SER A 44 -7.29 -2.09 -7.54
C SER A 44 -5.79 -1.91 -7.35
N ALA A 45 -5.21 -0.79 -7.77
CA ALA A 45 -3.77 -0.55 -7.74
C ALA A 45 -3.21 -0.70 -6.30
N PRO A 46 -2.09 -1.43 -6.14
CA PRO A 46 -1.45 -1.55 -4.84
C PRO A 46 -0.91 -0.20 -4.39
N LYS A 47 -1.17 0.15 -3.13
CA LYS A 47 -0.64 1.36 -2.50
C LYS A 47 0.63 1.02 -1.72
N VAL A 48 1.63 1.89 -1.79
CA VAL A 48 2.85 1.80 -0.99
C VAL A 48 2.99 3.08 -0.20
N TYR A 49 3.10 2.96 1.11
CA TYR A 49 3.41 4.08 1.99
C TYR A 49 4.87 4.01 2.43
N THR A 50 5.50 5.17 2.54
CA THR A 50 6.87 5.28 3.04
C THR A 50 6.85 5.86 4.44
N MET A 51 7.41 5.12 5.39
CA MET A 51 7.60 5.56 6.76
C MET A 51 9.08 5.72 7.08
N MET A 52 9.47 6.93 7.45
CA MET A 52 10.82 7.24 7.90
C MET A 52 10.94 6.99 9.39
N VAL A 53 11.97 6.28 9.82
CA VAL A 53 12.22 5.96 11.22
C VAL A 53 13.59 6.46 11.67
N SER A 54 13.71 6.73 12.96
CA SER A 54 14.97 7.14 13.56
C SER A 54 15.96 5.98 13.72
N ASP A 55 15.46 4.77 13.95
CA ASP A 55 16.25 3.55 14.11
C ASP A 55 15.49 2.37 13.47
N LEU A 56 16.10 1.73 12.47
CA LEU A 56 15.50 0.63 11.72
C LEU A 56 15.38 -0.66 12.54
N GLU A 57 16.33 -0.96 13.42
CA GLU A 57 16.34 -2.21 14.18
C GLU A 57 15.28 -2.19 15.28
N LEU A 58 15.11 -1.03 15.93
CA LEU A 58 14.01 -0.83 16.87
C LEU A 58 12.65 -0.80 16.13
N ALA A 59 12.59 -0.22 14.95
CA ALA A 59 11.39 -0.21 14.13
C ALA A 59 10.98 -1.63 13.73
N ARG A 60 11.94 -2.46 13.30
CA ARG A 60 11.72 -3.86 12.94
C ARG A 60 11.04 -4.65 14.06
N ARG A 61 11.56 -4.54 15.28
CA ARG A 61 10.98 -5.18 16.48
C ARG A 61 9.55 -4.71 16.75
N PHE A 62 9.29 -3.42 16.58
CA PHE A 62 7.95 -2.87 16.73
C PHE A 62 6.98 -3.39 15.67
N TYR A 63 7.35 -3.35 14.39
CA TYR A 63 6.48 -3.77 13.28
C TYR A 63 6.23 -5.28 13.26
N GLU A 64 7.24 -6.09 13.54
CA GLU A 64 7.12 -7.55 13.56
C GLU A 64 6.58 -8.07 14.91
N GLY A 65 6.98 -7.47 16.04
CA GLY A 65 6.61 -7.95 17.37
C GLY A 65 5.29 -7.37 17.89
N VAL A 66 5.12 -6.05 17.83
CA VAL A 66 3.91 -5.38 18.35
C VAL A 66 2.78 -5.44 17.33
N LEU A 67 3.08 -5.00 16.11
CA LEU A 67 2.08 -4.90 15.06
C LEU A 67 1.86 -6.20 14.30
N ASP A 68 2.80 -7.16 14.42
CA ASP A 68 2.74 -8.48 13.78
C ASP A 68 2.39 -8.33 12.30
N LEU A 69 3.12 -7.43 11.64
CA LEU A 69 2.99 -7.22 10.21
C LEU A 69 3.77 -8.31 9.49
N PRO A 70 3.15 -9.01 8.52
CA PRO A 70 3.87 -9.94 7.68
C PRO A 70 4.91 -9.18 6.86
N ALA A 71 6.13 -9.71 6.86
CA ALA A 71 7.17 -9.25 5.95
C ALA A 71 6.68 -9.42 4.51
N ALA A 72 6.87 -8.39 3.70
CA ALA A 72 6.53 -8.40 2.28
C ALA A 72 7.83 -8.41 1.46
N ASP A 73 7.81 -9.13 0.35
CA ASP A 73 8.89 -9.02 -0.63
C ASP A 73 8.83 -7.65 -1.31
N VAL A 74 10.01 -7.12 -1.67
CA VAL A 74 10.14 -5.83 -2.35
C VAL A 74 9.28 -5.86 -3.63
N PRO A 75 8.31 -4.96 -3.80
CA PRO A 75 7.39 -4.96 -4.94
C PRO A 75 8.06 -4.63 -6.30
N LEU A 76 9.37 -4.40 -6.33
CA LEU A 76 10.10 -3.75 -7.43
C LEU A 76 11.04 -4.67 -8.22
N HIS A 77 10.80 -5.99 -8.26
CA HIS A 77 11.56 -6.88 -9.14
C HIS A 77 11.56 -6.46 -10.63
N TYR A 78 10.61 -5.60 -11.04
CA TYR A 78 10.48 -5.13 -12.43
C TYR A 78 11.28 -3.87 -12.80
N TYR A 79 11.69 -3.02 -11.85
CA TYR A 79 12.29 -1.71 -12.19
C TYR A 79 13.80 -1.62 -11.97
N TYR A 80 14.36 -2.41 -11.06
CA TYR A 80 15.80 -2.34 -10.73
C TYR A 80 16.69 -3.31 -11.53
N ASN A 81 16.09 -4.27 -12.24
CA ASN A 81 16.85 -5.21 -13.07
C ASN A 81 17.22 -4.68 -14.46
N TYR A 82 16.82 -3.46 -14.84
CA TYR A 82 17.19 -2.92 -16.15
C TYR A 82 18.70 -2.66 -16.24
N GLU A 83 19.30 -2.08 -15.20
CA GLU A 83 20.74 -1.79 -15.17
C GLU A 83 21.60 -3.05 -14.95
N GLN A 84 21.11 -4.01 -14.15
CA GLN A 84 21.86 -5.22 -13.85
C GLN A 84 21.95 -6.19 -15.04
N THR A 85 20.94 -6.20 -15.91
CA THR A 85 20.98 -7.00 -17.15
C THR A 85 21.67 -6.27 -18.31
N LEU A 86 21.64 -4.93 -18.38
CA LEU A 86 22.41 -4.19 -19.40
C LEU A 86 23.91 -4.14 -19.10
N GLY A 87 24.34 -4.18 -17.84
CA GLY A 87 25.76 -4.20 -17.47
C GLY A 87 26.46 -5.57 -17.63
N THR A 88 25.71 -6.65 -17.86
CA THR A 88 26.22 -8.03 -17.92
C THR A 88 25.96 -8.75 -19.24
N ALA A 89 25.45 -8.05 -20.26
CA ALA A 89 25.16 -8.58 -21.60
C ALA A 89 26.39 -9.05 -22.42
N GLY A 90 27.56 -9.22 -21.79
CA GLY A 90 28.77 -9.77 -22.39
C GLY A 90 29.42 -10.94 -21.63
N LEU A 91 28.87 -11.38 -20.49
CA LEU A 91 29.42 -12.49 -19.72
C LEU A 91 28.42 -13.64 -19.66
N ASP A 92 28.74 -14.71 -20.37
CA ASP A 92 28.02 -15.98 -20.39
C ASP A 92 27.85 -16.52 -18.95
N PRO A 93 26.62 -16.77 -18.46
CA PRO A 93 26.36 -17.23 -17.09
C PRO A 93 26.91 -18.63 -16.78
N MET A 94 27.50 -19.34 -17.75
CA MET A 94 28.26 -20.57 -17.50
C MET A 94 29.67 -20.36 -16.94
N TYR A 95 30.25 -19.15 -16.97
CA TYR A 95 31.61 -18.91 -16.48
C TYR A 95 31.73 -18.49 -15.01
N LEU A 96 30.61 -18.27 -14.31
CA LEU A 96 30.60 -17.93 -12.87
C LEU A 96 30.46 -19.15 -11.94
N SER A 97 30.43 -20.37 -12.48
CA SER A 97 30.39 -21.59 -11.67
C SER A 97 31.80 -22.01 -11.25
N THR A 98 32.41 -21.33 -10.28
CA THR A 98 33.33 -21.91 -9.29
C THR A 98 33.66 -20.86 -8.25
N GLY A 99 33.19 -21.07 -7.03
CA GLY A 99 33.69 -20.38 -5.84
C GLY A 99 32.67 -19.47 -5.19
N GLY A 100 32.06 -19.99 -4.13
CA GLY A 100 31.31 -19.20 -3.16
C GLY A 100 29.83 -19.50 -3.18
N ARG A 101 29.34 -20.07 -2.08
CA ARG A 101 27.97 -19.81 -1.61
C ARG A 101 27.88 -18.30 -1.42
N SER A 102 27.54 -17.57 -2.47
CA SER A 102 27.19 -16.16 -2.38
C SER A 102 25.86 -16.09 -1.66
N THR A 103 25.95 -16.01 -0.32
CA THR A 103 24.96 -15.27 0.46
C THR A 103 24.89 -13.89 -0.18
N THR A 104 23.85 -13.65 -0.98
CA THR A 104 23.44 -12.33 -1.45
C THR A 104 22.98 -11.50 -0.24
N HIS A 105 23.95 -11.16 0.60
CA HIS A 105 23.88 -10.21 1.70
C HIS A 105 24.75 -9.01 1.34
N THR A 106 24.52 -8.42 0.17
CA THR A 106 25.23 -7.20 -0.24
C THR A 106 24.30 -6.27 -1.02
N LEU A 107 23.18 -5.89 -0.39
CA LEU A 107 22.48 -4.61 -0.58
C LEU A 107 21.72 -4.27 0.71
N ASN A 108 22.44 -4.29 1.84
CA ASN A 108 21.94 -3.95 3.17
C ASN A 108 21.86 -2.41 3.36
N GLN A 109 21.11 -1.71 2.49
CA GLN A 109 20.80 -0.27 2.63
C GLN A 109 19.32 0.12 2.38
N ASP A 110 18.42 -0.82 2.03
CA ASP A 110 17.17 -0.48 1.31
C ASP A 110 15.85 -0.38 2.12
N GLY A 111 15.89 -0.48 3.46
CA GLY A 111 14.69 -0.41 4.30
C GLY A 111 13.89 -1.72 4.41
N LEU A 112 12.89 -1.75 5.28
CA LEU A 112 12.06 -2.92 5.62
C LEU A 112 10.73 -2.83 4.88
N TRP A 113 10.21 -3.97 4.41
CA TRP A 113 8.95 -4.03 3.68
C TRP A 113 7.94 -4.89 4.42
N TYR A 114 6.75 -4.34 4.63
CA TYR A 114 5.67 -4.99 5.38
C TYR A 114 4.35 -4.90 4.62
N GLN A 115 3.49 -5.90 4.77
CA GLN A 115 2.14 -5.86 4.26
C GLN A 115 1.18 -5.30 5.31
N LEU A 116 0.56 -4.14 5.05
CA LEU A 116 -0.37 -3.49 5.98
C LEU A 116 -1.82 -3.93 5.77
N LYS A 117 -2.23 -4.10 4.51
CA LYS A 117 -3.52 -4.65 4.06
C LYS A 117 -3.33 -5.44 2.77
N LYS A 118 -4.35 -6.14 2.27
CA LYS A 118 -4.25 -6.95 1.03
C LYS A 118 -3.59 -6.23 -0.16
N ASN A 119 -3.93 -4.95 -0.38
CA ASN A 119 -3.38 -4.15 -1.49
C ASN A 119 -2.57 -2.94 -0.99
N THR A 120 -2.00 -3.03 0.22
CA THR A 120 -1.24 -1.91 0.80
C THR A 120 0.01 -2.41 1.49
N GLN A 121 1.14 -1.88 1.07
CA GLN A 121 2.45 -2.16 1.64
C GLN A 121 3.01 -0.94 2.37
N LEU A 122 3.87 -1.20 3.33
CA LEU A 122 4.57 -0.21 4.12
C LEU A 122 6.08 -0.43 3.91
N HIS A 123 6.73 0.59 3.36
CA HIS A 123 8.18 0.66 3.22
C HIS A 123 8.74 1.50 4.36
N VAL A 124 9.56 0.89 5.21
CA VAL A 124 10.15 1.53 6.38
C VAL A 124 11.61 1.82 6.10
N ILE A 125 12.00 3.09 6.05
CA ILE A 125 13.37 3.53 5.77
C ILE A 125 13.93 4.33 6.94
N SER A 126 15.25 4.34 7.12
CA SER A 126 15.88 5.27 8.04
C SER A 126 15.84 6.69 7.46
N GLY A 127 15.81 7.71 8.34
CA GLY A 127 15.88 9.11 7.90
C GLY A 127 15.11 10.10 8.77
N ALA A 128 14.35 9.64 9.75
CA ALA A 128 13.70 10.54 10.70
C ALA A 128 14.68 11.00 11.79
N SER A 129 14.61 12.29 12.15
CA SER A 129 15.30 12.77 13.35
C SER A 129 14.70 12.14 14.62
N PRO A 130 15.50 11.93 15.68
CA PRO A 130 14.97 11.46 16.95
C PRO A 130 13.88 12.42 17.48
N GLY A 131 12.88 11.84 18.14
CA GLY A 131 11.73 12.57 18.67
C GLY A 131 12.04 13.27 19.99
N GLU A 132 10.99 13.88 20.55
CA GLU A 132 11.09 14.60 21.82
C GLU A 132 11.64 13.68 22.93
N LYS A 133 12.62 14.16 23.71
CA LYS A 133 13.32 13.37 24.74
C LYS A 133 14.11 12.16 24.20
N ASN A 134 14.68 12.31 23.00
CA ASN A 134 15.47 11.27 22.33
C ASN A 134 14.69 9.96 22.15
N ARG A 135 13.38 10.08 21.94
CA ARG A 135 12.49 8.94 21.69
C ARG A 135 12.62 8.49 20.24
N GLN A 136 12.34 7.21 20.03
CA GLN A 136 12.18 6.69 18.69
C GLN A 136 11.03 7.40 18.00
N ARG A 137 11.25 7.86 16.77
CA ARG A 137 10.28 8.62 16.01
C ARG A 137 10.09 8.03 14.62
N HIS A 138 8.84 7.80 14.29
CA HIS A 138 8.37 7.27 13.03
C HIS A 138 7.50 8.32 12.37
N VAL A 139 7.76 8.57 11.10
CA VAL A 139 7.24 9.72 10.39
C VAL A 139 6.69 9.30 9.04
N CYS A 140 5.44 9.67 8.76
CA CYS A 140 4.80 9.47 7.48
C CYS A 140 4.34 10.81 6.91
N PHE A 141 4.38 10.95 5.59
CA PHE A 141 3.80 12.12 4.91
C PHE A 141 2.30 11.95 4.69
N ASP A 142 1.85 10.72 4.46
CA ASP A 142 0.44 10.42 4.23
C ASP A 142 -0.33 10.28 5.55
N HIS A 143 -1.46 10.96 5.67
CA HIS A 143 -2.37 10.82 6.80
C HIS A 143 -2.91 9.37 6.91
N ASP A 144 -3.38 8.83 5.78
CA ASP A 144 -3.93 7.47 5.68
C ASP A 144 -2.94 6.39 6.12
N CYS A 145 -1.64 6.62 5.93
CA CYS A 145 -0.57 5.72 6.38
C CYS A 145 -0.59 5.58 7.91
N LEU A 146 -0.59 6.71 8.62
CA LEU A 146 -0.58 6.73 10.08
C LEU A 146 -1.89 6.27 10.69
N GLU A 147 -3.03 6.57 10.04
CA GLU A 147 -4.32 6.06 10.46
C GLU A 147 -4.36 4.53 10.37
N GLN A 148 -3.84 3.94 9.29
CA GLN A 148 -3.78 2.48 9.16
C GLN A 148 -2.85 1.84 10.19
N VAL A 149 -1.71 2.47 10.49
CA VAL A 149 -0.81 2.01 11.56
C VAL A 149 -1.52 2.11 12.91
N LEU A 150 -2.22 3.20 13.21
CA LEU A 150 -3.00 3.38 14.43
C LEU A 150 -4.09 2.31 14.57
N MET A 151 -4.84 2.03 13.51
CA MET A 151 -5.84 0.96 13.50
C MET A 151 -5.21 -0.41 13.80
N ARG A 152 -4.00 -0.67 13.30
CA ARG A 152 -3.25 -1.89 13.64
C ARG A 152 -2.85 -1.91 15.11
N VAL A 153 -2.31 -0.81 15.64
CA VAL A 153 -1.97 -0.66 17.07
C VAL A 153 -3.18 -0.99 17.95
N VAL A 154 -4.34 -0.40 17.64
CA VAL A 154 -5.61 -0.65 18.35
C VAL A 154 -6.01 -2.12 18.26
N SER A 155 -5.97 -2.72 17.06
CA SER A 155 -6.33 -4.12 16.85
C SER A 155 -5.45 -5.11 17.62
N ARG A 156 -4.19 -4.74 17.89
CA ARG A 156 -3.22 -5.54 18.65
C ARG A 156 -3.28 -5.28 20.15
N GLY A 157 -4.13 -4.35 20.61
CA GLY A 157 -4.26 -3.99 22.02
C GLY A 157 -3.04 -3.27 22.61
N ALA A 158 -2.18 -2.72 21.76
CA ALA A 158 -1.01 -1.96 22.22
C ALA A 158 -1.46 -0.62 22.83
N GLN A 159 -0.80 -0.21 23.92
CA GLN A 159 -1.13 1.04 24.60
C GLN A 159 -0.75 2.24 23.72
N TYR A 160 -1.70 3.13 23.47
CA TYR A 160 -1.48 4.32 22.66
C TYR A 160 -2.10 5.57 23.30
N LYS A 161 -1.61 6.74 22.88
CA LYS A 161 -2.15 8.05 23.26
C LYS A 161 -2.09 9.00 22.07
N ILE A 162 -3.24 9.46 21.61
CA ILE A 162 -3.32 10.52 20.59
C ILE A 162 -2.95 11.85 21.25
N ARG A 163 -2.02 12.59 20.65
CA ARG A 163 -1.62 13.94 21.08
C ARG A 163 -2.30 15.02 20.25
N ARG A 164 -2.51 14.77 18.96
CA ARG A 164 -3.10 15.69 17.99
C ARG A 164 -3.73 14.90 16.84
N ASP A 165 -4.89 15.33 16.37
CA ASP A 165 -5.58 14.68 15.25
C ASP A 165 -5.10 15.17 13.87
N LYS A 166 -4.70 16.44 13.73
CA LYS A 166 -4.20 17.03 12.46
C LYS A 166 -3.09 18.07 12.69
N PRO A 167 -1.88 17.91 12.11
CA PRO A 167 -1.36 16.65 11.57
C PRO A 167 -1.39 15.55 12.65
N LEU A 168 -1.70 14.32 12.25
CA LEU A 168 -1.88 13.20 13.17
C LEU A 168 -0.59 12.92 13.93
N ASN A 169 -0.67 12.96 15.26
CA ASN A 169 0.44 12.63 16.14
C ASN A 169 -0.05 11.81 17.32
N PHE A 170 0.56 10.66 17.52
CA PHE A 170 0.24 9.77 18.63
C PHE A 170 1.49 9.06 19.14
N LEU A 171 1.42 8.63 20.39
CA LEU A 171 2.44 7.84 21.04
C LEU A 171 1.95 6.41 21.15
N VAL A 172 2.86 5.45 20.95
CA VAL A 172 2.60 4.03 21.16
C VAL A 172 3.65 3.48 22.11
N LYS A 173 3.26 2.55 22.97
CA LYS A 173 4.19 1.77 23.76
C LYS A 173 4.38 0.39 23.17
N ASP A 174 5.64 -0.02 23.06
CA ASP A 174 6.05 -1.40 22.82
C ASP A 174 5.81 -2.26 24.08
N TRP A 175 5.87 -3.58 23.94
CA TRP A 175 5.82 -4.56 25.03
C TRP A 175 6.94 -4.37 26.05
N ASP A 176 8.09 -3.86 25.61
CA ASP A 176 9.21 -3.46 26.48
C ASP A 176 8.97 -2.12 27.20
N GLY A 177 7.80 -1.49 27.02
CA GLY A 177 7.45 -0.20 27.62
C GLY A 177 8.12 1.03 26.98
N LYS A 178 8.90 0.83 25.90
CA LYS A 178 9.48 1.93 25.11
C LYS A 178 8.39 2.72 24.42
N VAL A 179 8.49 4.05 24.49
CA VAL A 179 7.52 4.96 23.86
C VAL A 179 8.05 5.38 22.49
N ILE A 180 7.27 5.10 21.46
CA ILE A 180 7.52 5.46 20.07
C ILE A 180 6.57 6.59 19.68
N GLU A 181 7.12 7.64 19.08
CA GLU A 181 6.34 8.73 18.51
C GLU A 181 6.01 8.47 17.05
N MET A 182 4.72 8.54 16.71
CA MET A 182 4.19 8.45 15.36
C MET A 182 3.71 9.83 14.94
N ALA A 183 4.27 10.39 13.88
CA ALA A 183 4.02 11.77 13.49
C ALA A 183 3.80 11.94 12.00
N GLU A 184 2.73 12.65 11.63
CA GLU A 184 2.49 13.13 10.28
C GLU A 184 3.32 14.39 10.03
N ILE A 185 4.02 14.47 8.89
CA ILE A 185 4.56 15.74 8.40
C ILE A 185 3.52 16.39 7.51
N SER A 186 2.89 17.46 7.97
CA SER A 186 2.19 18.40 7.09
C SER A 186 3.18 19.41 6.50
N ASN A 187 3.13 19.62 5.20
CA ASN A 187 3.80 20.74 4.52
C ASN A 187 2.98 22.04 4.71
#